data_AF-A0A6G3WI52-F1
#
_entry.id   AF-A0A6G3WI52-F1
#
_cell.length_a   1.000
_cell.length_b   1.000
_cell.length_c   1.000
_cell.angle_alpha   90.00
_cell.angle_beta   90.00
_cell.angle_gamma   90.00
#
_symmetry.space_group_name_H-M   'P 1'
#
loop_
_entity.id
_entity.type
_entity.pdbx_description
1 polymer ?
#
loop_
_entity_poly.entity_id
_entity_poly.type
_entity_poly.pdbx_seq_one_letter_code
_entity_poly.pdbx_strand_id
1 'polypeptide(L)'
;EVLAALRARLEHGVLGYTSWQQDDFRSAIAHWYATRYDTTIDTGQLVYGPSVLNQLSQLLRMWTEEGDGVVVHTPTYDGFRKAITGLGRELRGVPVGDEEALERELSRPDAKVLVLCSPHNPTGRVWTADELARTAALAERYGVAVISDEIHADFVHEGDAGGPARVHVPWTRVAGAGRWALISSG
;
A
#
# COMPACT_ATOMS: atom_id res chain seq x y z
N GLU A 1 -18.94 -12.23 14.38
CA GLU A 1 -18.90 -13.03 13.14
C GLU A 1 -17.56 -13.74 12.94
N VAL A 2 -16.42 -13.03 12.90
CA VAL A 2 -15.07 -13.63 12.73
C VAL A 2 -14.79 -14.80 13.70
N LEU A 3 -15.02 -14.61 15.01
CA LEU A 3 -14.82 -15.68 16.00
C LEU A 3 -15.72 -16.90 15.77
N ALA A 4 -16.93 -16.71 15.23
CA ALA A 4 -17.83 -17.82 14.93
C ALA A 4 -17.34 -18.62 13.71
N ALA A 5 -16.88 -17.94 12.65
CA ALA A 5 -16.28 -18.59 11.49
C ALA A 5 -15.02 -19.39 11.85
N LEU A 6 -14.16 -18.85 12.73
CA LEU A 6 -12.99 -19.56 13.23
C LEU A 6 -13.37 -20.82 14.03
N ARG A 7 -14.38 -20.73 14.90
CA ARG A 7 -14.88 -21.90 15.66
C ARG A 7 -15.42 -22.98 14.73
N ALA A 8 -16.28 -22.60 13.78
CA ALA A 8 -16.83 -23.54 12.79
C ALA A 8 -15.72 -24.21 11.97
N ARG A 9 -14.66 -23.48 11.59
CA ARG A 9 -13.52 -24.07 10.89
C ARG A 9 -12.75 -25.07 11.75
N LEU A 10 -12.63 -24.82 13.05
CA LEU A 10 -11.98 -25.75 13.99
C LEU A 10 -12.81 -27.01 14.23
N GLU A 11 -14.14 -26.92 14.22
CA GLU A 11 -15.04 -28.08 14.35
C GLU A 11 -14.89 -29.12 13.23
N HIS A 12 -14.44 -28.71 12.04
CA HIS A 12 -14.16 -29.64 10.93
C HIS A 12 -12.99 -30.60 11.22
N GLY A 13 -12.08 -30.26 12.14
CA GLY A 13 -10.98 -31.13 12.61
C GLY A 13 -9.80 -31.33 11.63
N VAL A 14 -10.01 -31.24 10.31
CA VAL A 14 -8.92 -31.38 9.32
C VAL A 14 -8.27 -30.02 9.03
N LEU A 15 -6.96 -29.92 9.26
CA LEU A 15 -6.12 -28.71 9.08
C LEU A 15 -4.94 -28.95 8.11
N GLY A 16 -5.18 -29.75 7.05
CA GLY A 16 -4.22 -29.96 5.98
C GLY A 16 -4.06 -28.74 5.07
N TYR A 17 -3.39 -28.93 3.93
CA TYR A 17 -3.11 -27.85 2.98
C TYR A 17 -4.39 -27.12 2.52
N THR A 18 -4.28 -25.80 2.45
CA THR A 18 -5.30 -24.90 1.92
C THR A 18 -4.73 -24.08 0.77
N SER A 19 -5.61 -23.57 -0.07
CA SER A 19 -5.28 -22.60 -1.11
C SER A 19 -5.94 -21.27 -0.77
N TRP A 20 -5.24 -20.18 -1.03
CA TRP A 20 -5.81 -18.83 -0.95
C TRP A 20 -6.65 -18.49 -2.21
N GLN A 21 -6.50 -19.25 -3.29
CA GLN A 21 -7.17 -19.01 -4.58
C GLN A 21 -8.65 -19.44 -4.58
N GLN A 22 -9.32 -19.35 -3.44
CA GLN A 22 -10.74 -19.67 -3.32
C GLN A 22 -11.58 -18.47 -3.75
N ASP A 23 -12.70 -18.74 -4.40
CA ASP A 23 -13.58 -17.69 -4.91
C ASP A 23 -14.25 -16.88 -3.80
N ASP A 24 -14.57 -17.51 -2.67
CA ASP A 24 -15.11 -16.85 -1.48
C ASP A 24 -14.14 -15.81 -0.90
N PHE A 25 -12.86 -16.15 -0.77
CA PHE A 25 -11.81 -15.23 -0.30
C PHE A 25 -11.64 -14.05 -1.26
N ARG A 26 -11.49 -14.31 -2.56
CA ARG A 26 -11.28 -13.24 -3.56
C ARG A 26 -12.50 -12.33 -3.70
N SER A 27 -13.69 -12.90 -3.72
CA SER A 27 -14.94 -12.13 -3.83
C SER A 27 -15.23 -11.31 -2.58
N ALA A 28 -14.85 -11.78 -1.38
CA ALA A 28 -14.96 -11.00 -0.16
C ALA A 28 -14.11 -9.71 -0.23
N ILE A 29 -12.87 -9.80 -0.72
CA ILE A 29 -12.00 -8.63 -0.92
C ILE A 29 -12.63 -7.69 -1.96
N ALA A 30 -13.09 -8.22 -3.10
CA ALA A 30 -13.73 -7.40 -4.14
C ALA A 30 -14.99 -6.70 -3.64
N HIS A 31 -15.81 -7.38 -2.85
CA HIS A 31 -16.98 -6.81 -2.21
C HIS A 31 -16.60 -5.72 -1.21
N TRP A 32 -15.55 -5.91 -0.42
CA TRP A 32 -15.05 -4.90 0.53
C TRP A 32 -14.66 -3.61 -0.17
N TYR A 33 -13.87 -3.70 -1.24
CA TYR A 33 -13.45 -2.54 -2.03
C TYR A 33 -14.63 -1.84 -2.72
N ALA A 34 -15.56 -2.60 -3.29
CA ALA A 34 -16.74 -2.04 -3.94
C ALA A 34 -17.65 -1.30 -2.95
N THR A 35 -17.86 -1.85 -1.75
CA THR A 35 -18.79 -1.29 -0.76
C THR A 35 -18.20 -0.14 0.05
N ARG A 36 -16.90 -0.15 0.33
CA ARG A 36 -16.26 0.90 1.15
C ARG A 36 -15.61 2.02 0.37
N TYR A 37 -15.07 1.71 -0.80
CA TYR A 37 -14.24 2.65 -1.56
C TYR A 37 -14.76 2.89 -2.97
N ASP A 38 -15.96 2.39 -3.30
CA ASP A 38 -16.54 2.48 -4.66
C ASP A 38 -15.53 2.03 -5.74
N THR A 39 -14.78 0.96 -5.45
CA THR A 39 -13.65 0.53 -6.26
C THR A 39 -13.84 -0.91 -6.70
N THR A 40 -13.86 -1.12 -8.02
CA THR A 40 -13.82 -2.47 -8.60
C THR A 40 -12.36 -2.92 -8.69
N ILE A 41 -12.07 -4.11 -8.19
CA ILE A 41 -10.73 -4.73 -8.29
C ILE A 41 -10.79 -5.97 -9.20
N ASP A 42 -9.71 -6.20 -9.95
CA ASP A 42 -9.53 -7.44 -10.70
C ASP A 42 -9.04 -8.54 -9.75
N THR A 43 -9.92 -9.49 -9.44
CA THR A 43 -9.59 -10.61 -8.55
C THR A 43 -8.53 -11.54 -9.13
N GLY A 44 -8.28 -11.50 -10.44
CA GLY A 44 -7.20 -12.24 -11.11
C GLY A 44 -5.80 -11.68 -10.78
N GLN A 45 -5.72 -10.43 -10.30
CA GLN A 45 -4.47 -9.79 -9.89
C GLN A 45 -4.19 -9.89 -8.38
N LEU A 46 -5.12 -10.44 -7.61
CA LEU A 46 -4.93 -10.64 -6.18
C LEU A 46 -3.85 -11.68 -5.92
N VAL A 47 -2.99 -11.39 -4.95
CA VAL A 47 -1.98 -12.31 -4.44
C VAL A 47 -2.05 -12.30 -2.92
N TYR A 48 -1.86 -13.47 -2.31
CA TYR A 48 -1.77 -13.59 -0.86
C TYR A 48 -0.32 -13.53 -0.40
N GLY A 49 -0.08 -12.79 0.69
CA GLY A 49 1.17 -12.81 1.43
C GLY A 49 0.95 -12.96 2.93
N PRO A 50 1.91 -13.53 3.68
CA PRO A 50 1.76 -13.78 5.11
C PRO A 50 1.71 -12.51 5.97
N SER A 51 2.23 -11.39 5.46
CA SER A 51 2.09 -10.06 6.07
C SER A 51 2.37 -8.95 5.06
N VAL A 52 1.93 -7.72 5.34
CA VAL A 52 2.21 -6.53 4.54
C VAL A 52 3.73 -6.28 4.45
N LEU A 53 4.45 -6.34 5.56
CA LEU A 53 5.92 -6.16 5.57
C LEU A 53 6.67 -7.26 4.81
N ASN A 54 6.15 -8.50 4.80
CA ASN A 54 6.73 -9.56 3.99
C ASN A 54 6.59 -9.23 2.49
N GLN A 55 5.38 -8.84 2.06
CA GLN A 55 5.12 -8.46 0.66
C GLN A 55 5.97 -7.25 0.25
N LEU A 56 6.05 -6.20 1.08
CA LEU A 56 6.95 -5.06 0.88
C LEU A 56 8.39 -5.52 0.66
N SER A 57 8.90 -6.40 1.53
CA SER A 57 10.28 -6.89 1.43
C SER A 57 10.53 -7.70 0.14
N GLN A 58 9.54 -8.47 -0.34
CA GLN A 58 9.66 -9.19 -1.61
C GLN A 58 9.63 -8.24 -2.81
N LEU A 59 8.72 -7.26 -2.81
CA LEU A 59 8.63 -6.25 -3.87
C LEU A 59 9.92 -5.44 -3.97
N LEU A 60 10.49 -5.02 -2.83
CA LEU A 60 11.79 -4.34 -2.81
C LEU A 60 12.90 -5.22 -3.40
N ARG A 61 12.98 -6.50 -3.07
CA ARG A 61 13.95 -7.43 -3.69
C ARG A 61 13.78 -7.59 -5.19
N MET A 62 12.54 -7.53 -5.69
CA MET A 62 12.25 -7.69 -7.12
C MET A 62 12.47 -6.41 -7.92
N TRP A 63 12.34 -5.24 -7.30
CA TRP A 63 12.28 -3.96 -8.01
C TRP A 63 13.48 -3.05 -7.78
N THR A 64 14.42 -3.45 -6.93
CA THR A 64 15.60 -2.67 -6.57
C THR A 64 16.82 -3.57 -6.43
N GLU A 65 18.01 -2.99 -6.49
CA GLU A 65 19.30 -3.58 -6.17
C GLU A 65 19.90 -2.97 -4.89
N GLU A 66 21.00 -3.53 -4.39
CA GLU A 66 21.74 -2.91 -3.28
C GLU A 66 22.24 -1.52 -3.67
N GLY A 67 22.08 -0.54 -2.76
CA GLY A 67 22.41 0.87 -3.01
C GLY A 67 21.32 1.68 -3.72
N ASP A 68 20.30 1.06 -4.31
CA ASP A 68 19.19 1.81 -4.91
C ASP A 68 18.41 2.61 -3.86
N GLY A 69 17.92 3.78 -4.27
CA GLY A 69 17.12 4.67 -3.47
C GLY A 69 15.67 4.24 -3.36
N VAL A 70 15.17 4.17 -2.13
CA VAL A 70 13.75 3.96 -1.81
C VAL A 70 13.23 5.20 -1.09
N VAL A 71 12.31 5.90 -1.76
CA VAL A 71 11.70 7.12 -1.26
C VAL A 71 10.53 6.78 -0.35
N VAL A 72 10.45 7.48 0.80
CA VAL A 72 9.33 7.39 1.75
C VAL A 72 8.94 8.78 2.22
N HIS A 73 7.68 8.94 2.60
CA HIS A 73 7.26 10.12 3.34
C HIS A 73 7.70 10.03 4.81
N THR A 74 8.05 11.18 5.40
CA THR A 74 8.56 11.30 6.77
C THR A 74 7.69 12.22 7.63
N PRO A 75 7.55 11.93 8.94
CA PRO A 75 8.11 10.78 9.66
C PRO A 75 7.52 9.45 9.17
N THR A 76 8.31 8.37 9.16
CA THR A 76 7.91 7.09 8.56
C THR A 76 7.80 5.96 9.58
N TYR A 77 7.02 4.93 9.26
CA TYR A 77 6.89 3.73 10.08
C TYR A 77 8.24 2.96 10.17
N ASP A 78 8.61 2.54 11.39
CA ASP A 78 9.88 1.83 11.66
C ASP A 78 10.04 0.54 10.84
N GLY A 79 8.94 -0.16 10.54
CA GLY A 79 8.97 -1.36 9.71
C GLY A 79 9.50 -1.11 8.30
N PHE A 80 9.18 0.05 7.68
CA PHE A 80 9.71 0.41 6.37
C PHE A 80 11.20 0.68 6.42
N ARG A 81 11.65 1.45 7.42
CA ARG A 81 13.08 1.71 7.63
C ARG A 81 13.85 0.39 7.70
N LYS A 82 13.41 -0.54 8.55
CA LYS A 82 14.07 -1.85 8.73
C LYS A 82 14.04 -2.71 7.46
N ALA A 83 12.91 -2.74 6.74
CA ALA A 83 12.79 -3.51 5.50
C ALA A 83 13.73 -2.96 4.41
N ILE A 84 13.83 -1.64 4.28
CA ILE A 84 14.65 -0.97 3.26
C ILE A 84 16.14 -1.11 3.58
N THR A 85 16.56 -0.67 4.77
CA THR A 85 17.99 -0.68 5.12
C THR A 85 18.52 -2.08 5.38
N GLY A 86 17.67 -3.01 5.86
CA GLY A 86 18.02 -4.42 6.01
C GLY A 86 18.27 -5.14 4.69
N LEU A 87 17.84 -4.57 3.56
CA LEU A 87 18.19 -5.02 2.22
C LEU A 87 19.38 -4.25 1.63
N GLY A 88 20.01 -3.34 2.36
CA GLY A 88 21.10 -2.50 1.83
C GLY A 88 20.64 -1.44 0.82
N ARG A 89 19.36 -1.05 0.84
CA ARG A 89 18.84 0.07 0.02
C ARG A 89 18.96 1.38 0.78
N GLU A 90 19.08 2.49 0.05
CA GLU A 90 19.16 3.82 0.64
C GLU A 90 17.75 4.34 0.97
N LEU A 91 17.46 4.55 2.25
CA LEU A 91 16.20 5.16 2.69
C LEU A 91 16.24 6.67 2.47
N ARG A 92 15.36 7.19 1.61
CA ARG A 92 15.27 8.62 1.30
C ARG A 92 13.96 9.21 1.80
N GLY A 93 14.07 10.14 2.74
CA GLY A 93 12.92 10.73 3.40
C GLY A 93 12.48 12.05 2.76
N VAL A 94 11.18 12.17 2.51
CA VAL A 94 10.53 13.39 2.03
C VAL A 94 9.48 13.82 3.06
N PRO A 95 9.43 15.08 3.54
CA PRO A 95 8.38 15.51 4.45
C PRO A 95 6.98 15.31 3.84
N VAL A 96 6.03 14.84 4.63
CA VAL A 96 4.63 14.74 4.18
C VAL A 96 4.11 16.10 3.71
N GLY A 97 3.62 16.19 2.48
CA GLY A 97 3.07 17.42 1.88
C GLY A 97 4.10 18.29 1.15
N ASP A 98 5.37 17.88 1.10
CA ASP A 98 6.42 18.57 0.34
C ASP A 98 6.55 17.96 -1.07
N GLU A 99 5.72 18.44 -2.00
CA GLU A 99 5.68 17.96 -3.39
C GLU A 99 6.98 18.26 -4.15
N GLU A 100 7.64 19.38 -3.87
CA GLU A 100 8.91 19.76 -4.50
C GLU A 100 10.05 18.83 -4.06
N ALA A 101 10.10 18.48 -2.77
CA ALA A 101 11.04 17.49 -2.27
C ALA A 101 10.76 16.10 -2.82
N LEU A 102 9.48 15.74 -3.00
CA LEU A 102 9.10 14.48 -3.64
C LEU A 102 9.61 14.42 -5.07
N GLU A 103 9.32 15.42 -5.91
CA GLU A 103 9.80 15.46 -7.31
C GLU A 103 11.33 15.44 -7.36
N ARG A 104 12.01 16.19 -6.49
CA ARG A 104 13.47 16.20 -6.42
C ARG A 104 14.05 14.81 -6.16
N GLU A 105 13.53 14.06 -5.18
CA GLU A 105 14.03 12.72 -4.89
C GLU A 105 13.64 11.70 -5.97
N LEU A 106 12.41 11.75 -6.49
CA LEU A 106 11.95 10.84 -7.55
C LEU A 106 12.70 11.06 -8.87
N SER A 107 13.16 12.28 -9.15
CA SER A 107 13.93 12.59 -10.37
C SER A 107 15.36 12.04 -10.39
N ARG A 108 15.84 11.50 -9.26
CA ARG A 108 17.19 10.96 -9.18
C ARG A 108 17.29 9.64 -9.96
N PRO A 109 18.36 9.41 -10.75
CA PRO A 109 18.50 8.19 -11.57
C PRO A 109 18.46 6.87 -10.78
N ASP A 110 18.83 6.93 -9.51
CA ASP A 110 18.90 5.82 -8.56
C ASP A 110 17.66 5.71 -7.65
N ALA A 111 16.66 6.60 -7.77
CA ALA A 111 15.37 6.41 -7.11
C ALA A 111 14.58 5.34 -7.88
N LYS A 112 14.32 4.19 -7.25
CA LYS A 112 13.66 3.05 -7.91
C LYS A 112 12.27 2.76 -7.41
N VAL A 113 12.02 3.00 -6.12
CA VAL A 113 10.73 2.72 -5.49
C VAL A 113 10.31 3.89 -4.60
N LEU A 114 9.04 4.25 -4.68
CA LEU A 114 8.32 5.02 -3.67
C LEU A 114 7.48 4.05 -2.84
N VAL A 115 7.71 4.02 -1.52
CA VAL A 115 6.80 3.36 -0.58
C VAL A 115 5.84 4.43 -0.05
N LEU A 116 4.60 4.36 -0.52
CA LEU A 116 3.53 5.28 -0.16
C LEU A 116 2.68 4.66 0.96
N CYS A 117 2.68 5.26 2.14
CA CYS A 117 1.76 4.88 3.22
C CYS A 117 0.45 5.68 3.06
N SER A 118 -0.66 4.99 2.78
CA SER A 118 -1.94 5.63 2.43
C SER A 118 -3.12 4.89 3.06
N PRO A 119 -3.74 5.39 4.14
CA PRO A 119 -3.40 6.60 4.92
C PRO A 119 -2.01 6.55 5.57
N HIS A 120 -1.42 7.72 5.75
CA HIS A 120 -0.05 7.84 6.19
C HIS A 120 0.11 7.69 7.72
N ASN A 121 0.81 6.64 8.14
CA ASN A 121 1.29 6.46 9.51
C ASN A 121 2.68 7.11 9.68
N PRO A 122 2.92 7.95 10.72
CA PRO A 122 2.09 8.17 11.91
C PRO A 122 1.22 9.43 11.89
N THR A 123 1.23 10.21 10.80
CA THR A 123 0.57 11.52 10.78
C THR A 123 -0.96 11.45 10.70
N GLY A 124 -1.52 10.29 10.34
CA GLY A 124 -2.95 10.12 10.09
C GLY A 124 -3.42 10.80 8.80
N ARG A 125 -2.50 11.24 7.93
CA ARG A 125 -2.88 11.95 6.70
C ARG A 125 -3.62 11.01 5.75
N VAL A 126 -4.79 11.45 5.31
CA VAL A 126 -5.54 10.82 4.22
C VAL A 126 -5.36 11.67 2.97
N TRP A 127 -4.74 11.07 1.95
CA TRP A 127 -4.41 11.69 0.68
C TRP A 127 -5.66 11.95 -0.16
N THR A 128 -5.70 13.08 -0.86
CA THR A 128 -6.77 13.35 -1.83
C THR A 128 -6.50 12.64 -3.15
N ALA A 129 -7.54 12.44 -3.96
CA ALA A 129 -7.39 11.89 -5.31
C ALA A 129 -6.41 12.71 -6.17
N ASP A 130 -6.45 14.04 -6.05
CA ASP A 130 -5.55 14.93 -6.80
C ASP A 130 -4.09 14.79 -6.35
N GLU A 131 -3.83 14.64 -5.04
CA GLU A 131 -2.49 14.41 -4.51
C GLU A 131 -1.92 13.07 -4.99
N LEU A 132 -2.73 12.03 -4.96
CA LEU A 132 -2.34 10.71 -5.44
C LEU A 132 -2.13 10.70 -6.96
N ALA A 133 -2.97 11.39 -7.73
CA ALA A 133 -2.81 11.52 -9.18
C ALA A 133 -1.52 12.26 -9.56
N ARG A 134 -1.16 13.34 -8.84
CA ARG A 134 0.13 14.03 -9.03
C ARG A 134 1.30 13.12 -8.68
N THR A 135 1.20 12.37 -7.58
CA THR A 135 2.22 11.40 -7.16
C THR A 135 2.41 10.30 -8.21
N ALA A 136 1.31 9.75 -8.74
CA ALA A 136 1.35 8.74 -9.80
C ALA A 136 2.00 9.28 -11.08
N ALA A 137 1.65 10.51 -11.49
CA ALA A 137 2.25 11.16 -12.65
C ALA A 137 3.77 11.39 -12.49
N LEU A 138 4.22 11.81 -11.31
CA LEU A 138 5.66 11.95 -11.02
C LEU A 138 6.38 10.60 -11.06
N ALA A 139 5.82 9.57 -10.40
CA ALA A 139 6.40 8.24 -10.39
C ALA A 139 6.53 7.67 -11.81
N GLU A 140 5.49 7.81 -12.64
CA GLU A 140 5.52 7.39 -14.05
C GLU A 140 6.55 8.19 -14.86
N ARG A 141 6.57 9.53 -14.72
CA ARG A 141 7.50 10.41 -15.43
C ARG A 141 8.97 10.03 -15.21
N TYR A 142 9.32 9.63 -13.99
CA TYR A 142 10.69 9.28 -13.61
C TYR A 142 10.97 7.77 -13.59
N GLY A 143 9.99 6.94 -13.98
CA GLY A 143 10.14 5.49 -14.00
C GLY A 143 10.32 4.86 -12.60
N VAL A 144 9.82 5.51 -11.56
CA VAL A 144 9.84 5.03 -10.17
C VAL A 144 8.62 4.13 -9.94
N ALA A 145 8.85 2.93 -9.39
CA ALA A 145 7.75 2.04 -9.04
C ALA A 145 7.07 2.47 -7.73
N VAL A 146 5.76 2.26 -7.60
CA VAL A 146 5.01 2.60 -6.37
C VAL A 146 4.56 1.36 -5.62
N ILE A 147 4.90 1.27 -4.34
CA ILE A 147 4.30 0.31 -3.41
C ILE A 147 3.37 1.10 -2.48
N SER A 148 2.06 0.99 -2.67
CA SER A 148 1.05 1.61 -1.79
C SER A 148 0.72 0.66 -0.64
N ASP A 149 1.13 1.01 0.58
CA ASP A 149 0.70 0.35 1.81
C ASP A 149 -0.61 0.99 2.29
N GLU A 150 -1.69 0.25 2.16
CA GLU A 150 -3.05 0.67 2.48
C GLU A 150 -3.65 -0.07 3.66
N ILE A 151 -2.81 -0.53 4.58
CA ILE A 151 -3.24 -1.25 5.79
C ILE A 151 -4.18 -0.43 6.68
N HIS A 152 -4.13 0.90 6.59
CA HIS A 152 -4.94 1.82 7.38
C HIS A 152 -6.19 2.34 6.66
N ALA A 153 -6.51 1.83 5.47
CA ALA A 153 -7.61 2.33 4.64
C ALA A 153 -8.98 2.34 5.34
N ASP A 154 -9.22 1.39 6.25
CA ASP A 154 -10.47 1.31 7.03
C ASP A 154 -10.50 2.22 8.27
N PHE A 155 -9.38 2.85 8.64
CA PHE A 155 -9.27 3.71 9.84
C PHE A 155 -9.34 5.20 9.50
N VAL A 156 -10.05 5.57 8.44
CA VAL A 156 -10.30 6.97 8.14
C VAL A 156 -11.45 7.48 9.00
N HIS A 157 -11.14 8.40 9.92
CA HIS A 157 -12.15 9.06 10.75
C HIS A 157 -12.84 10.20 9.99
N GLU A 158 -14.11 10.42 10.30
CA GLU A 158 -14.78 11.69 10.01
C GLU A 158 -13.96 12.81 10.68
N GLY A 159 -13.61 13.85 9.93
CA GLY A 159 -12.68 14.86 10.44
C GLY A 159 -13.22 15.59 11.67
N ASP A 160 -12.40 15.68 12.73
CA ASP A 160 -12.65 16.65 13.80
C ASP A 160 -12.67 18.06 13.22
N ALA A 161 -13.61 18.89 13.69
CA ALA A 161 -13.82 20.29 13.30
C ALA A 161 -14.48 20.57 11.92
N GLY A 162 -15.51 19.80 11.55
CA GLY A 162 -16.48 20.22 10.53
C GLY A 162 -15.98 20.18 9.08
N GLY A 163 -14.88 19.47 8.82
CA GLY A 163 -14.46 19.12 7.47
C GLY A 163 -15.30 17.97 6.89
N PRO A 164 -15.40 17.84 5.55
CA PRO A 164 -16.07 16.70 4.95
C PRO A 164 -15.37 15.40 5.36
N ALA A 165 -16.16 14.34 5.57
CA ALA A 165 -15.63 12.99 5.73
C ALA A 165 -14.72 12.68 4.55
N ARG A 166 -13.45 12.37 4.83
CA ARG A 166 -12.53 11.90 3.80
C ARG A 166 -12.77 10.39 3.65
N VAL A 167 -12.92 9.92 2.43
CA VAL A 167 -12.88 8.48 2.14
C VAL A 167 -11.48 8.18 1.62
N HIS A 168 -10.91 7.06 2.06
CA HIS A 168 -9.65 6.57 1.49
C HIS A 168 -9.80 6.39 -0.02
N VAL A 169 -8.79 6.78 -0.79
CA VAL A 169 -8.76 6.59 -2.24
C VAL A 169 -7.74 5.49 -2.53
N PRO A 170 -8.19 4.26 -2.88
CA PRO A 170 -7.27 3.20 -3.23
C PRO A 170 -6.37 3.58 -4.40
N TRP A 171 -5.11 3.17 -4.36
CA TRP A 171 -4.14 3.46 -5.41
C TRP A 171 -4.63 3.01 -6.80
N THR A 172 -5.38 1.90 -6.86
CA THR A 172 -5.99 1.39 -8.10
C THR A 172 -6.89 2.39 -8.82
N ARG A 173 -7.41 3.42 -8.13
CA ARG A 173 -8.24 4.49 -8.70
C ARG A 173 -7.43 5.57 -9.44
N VAL A 174 -6.14 5.71 -9.12
CA VAL A 174 -5.27 6.77 -9.66
C VAL A 174 -4.03 6.23 -10.38
N ALA A 175 -3.80 4.92 -10.30
CA ALA A 175 -2.63 4.28 -10.87
C ALA A 175 -2.56 4.51 -12.38
N GLY A 176 -1.39 5.00 -12.84
CA GLY A 176 -1.06 5.12 -14.25
C GLY A 176 -0.54 3.81 -14.86
N ALA A 177 0.12 3.92 -16.01
CA ALA A 177 0.71 2.77 -16.71
C ALA A 177 2.06 2.31 -16.10
N GLY A 178 2.57 3.06 -15.12
CA GLY A 178 3.80 2.75 -14.40
C GLY A 178 3.73 1.42 -13.61
N ARG A 179 4.88 1.01 -13.06
CA ARG A 179 4.97 -0.19 -12.21
C ARG A 179 4.44 0.12 -10.82
N TRP A 180 3.44 -0.61 -10.34
CA TRP A 180 2.94 -0.43 -8.98
C TRP A 180 2.41 -1.73 -8.36
N ALA A 181 2.29 -1.73 -7.03
CA ALA A 181 1.61 -2.75 -6.25
C ALA A 181 0.89 -2.07 -5.08
N LEU A 182 -0.31 -2.58 -4.77
CA LEU A 182 -1.05 -2.24 -3.56
C LEU A 182 -0.92 -3.41 -2.59
N ILE A 183 -0.48 -3.12 -1.36
CA ILE A 183 -0.42 -4.09 -0.26
C ILE A 183 -1.32 -3.61 0.88
N SER A 184 -2.13 -4.51 1.44
CA SER A 184 -3.01 -4.18 2.57
C SER A 184 -3.25 -5.42 3.43
N SER A 185 -3.85 -5.22 4.61
CA SER A 185 -4.41 -6.28 5.44
C SER A 185 -5.90 -6.02 5.64
N GLY A 186 -6.69 -6.46 4.66
CA GLY A 186 -8.15 -6.36 4.64
C GLY A 186 -8.70 -7.40 3.68
#